data_AF-A0A947BUN8-F1
#
_entry.id   AF-A0A947BUN8-F1
#
_cell.length_a   1.000
_cell.length_b   1.000
_cell.length_c   1.000
_cell.angle_alpha   90.00
_cell.angle_beta   90.00
_cell.angle_gamma   90.00
#
_symmetry.space_group_name_H-M   'P 1'
#
loop_
_entity.id
_entity.type
_entity.pdbx_description
1 polymer ?
#
loop_
_entity_poly.entity_id
_entity_poly.type
_entity_poly.pdbx_seq_one_letter_code
_entity_poly.pdbx_strand_id
1 'polypeptide(L)'
;MLRRIFNILTVASLIFFTALTVWAIPSFFYPKFEIVNDSTESIFVVAEWRNESKEVGSIEPMSSYIFSIDAEAAMKFRVIYADGRQADSEQIY
;
A
#
# COMPACT_ATOMS: atom_id res chain seq x y z
N MET A 1 44.53 -20.30 0.43
CA MET A 1 43.48 -19.87 -0.54
C MET A 1 42.09 -19.86 0.08
N LEU A 2 41.68 -20.92 0.78
CA LEU A 2 40.33 -21.06 1.37
C LEU A 2 39.88 -19.87 2.23
N ARG A 3 40.75 -19.38 3.14
CA ARG A 3 40.45 -18.22 4.00
C ARG A 3 40.18 -16.92 3.22
N ARG A 4 40.83 -16.71 2.08
CA ARG A 4 40.58 -15.54 1.21
C ARG A 4 39.24 -15.65 0.50
N ILE A 5 38.90 -16.85 0.02
CA ILE A 5 37.61 -17.14 -0.61
C ILE A 5 36.47 -16.93 0.38
N PHE A 6 36.60 -17.44 1.61
CA PHE A 6 35.62 -17.21 2.68
C PHE A 6 35.45 -15.71 2.98
N ASN A 7 36.54 -14.95 3.13
CA ASN A 7 36.44 -13.51 3.37
C ASN A 7 35.72 -12.76 2.24
N ILE A 8 36.00 -13.11 0.97
CA ILE A 8 35.32 -12.50 -0.19
C ILE A 8 33.83 -12.83 -0.17
N LEU A 9 33.47 -14.08 0.10
CA LEU A 9 32.07 -14.50 0.24
C LEU A 9 31.38 -13.75 1.38
N THR A 10 32.03 -13.60 2.54
CA THR A 10 31.46 -12.85 3.66
C THR A 10 31.20 -11.39 3.31
N VAL A 11 32.15 -10.72 2.66
CA VAL A 11 31.99 -9.32 2.22
C VAL A 11 30.90 -9.21 1.15
N ALA A 12 30.88 -10.13 0.18
CA ALA A 12 29.87 -10.15 -0.87
C ALA A 12 28.46 -10.38 -0.30
N SER A 13 28.31 -11.32 0.65
CA SER A 13 27.05 -11.54 1.35
C SER A 13 26.63 -10.32 2.15
N LEU A 14 27.55 -9.66 2.85
CA LEU A 14 27.25 -8.45 3.61
C LEU A 14 26.72 -7.34 2.69
N ILE A 15 27.37 -7.10 1.55
CA ILE A 15 26.93 -6.13 0.54
C ILE A 15 25.55 -6.51 0.00
N PHE A 16 25.35 -7.78 -0.35
CA PHE A 16 24.09 -8.28 -0.89
C PHE A 16 22.93 -8.07 0.09
N PHE A 17 23.08 -8.46 1.36
CA PHE A 17 22.03 -8.26 2.36
C PHE A 17 21.81 -6.78 2.65
N THR A 18 22.86 -5.96 2.67
CA THR A 18 22.71 -4.50 2.84
C THR A 18 21.91 -3.89 1.69
N ALA A 19 22.24 -4.24 0.45
CA ALA A 19 21.48 -3.78 -0.72
C ALA A 19 20.03 -4.25 -0.69
N LEU A 20 19.79 -5.51 -0.31
CA LEU A 20 18.45 -6.07 -0.16
C LEU A 20 17.64 -5.31 0.89
N THR A 21 18.24 -4.99 2.03
CA THR A 21 17.55 -4.22 3.09
C THR A 21 17.19 -2.82 2.61
N VAL A 22 18.08 -2.10 1.95
CA VAL A 22 17.78 -0.75 1.44
C VAL A 22 16.63 -0.78 0.42
N TRP A 23 16.55 -1.82 -0.41
CA TRP A 23 15.51 -1.95 -1.44
C TRP A 23 14.17 -2.49 -0.92
N ALA A 24 14.18 -3.46 -0.02
CA ALA A 24 12.98 -4.19 0.40
C ALA A 24 12.32 -3.64 1.67
N ILE A 25 13.05 -2.91 2.52
CA ILE A 25 12.52 -2.36 3.77
C ILE A 25 11.32 -1.44 3.55
N PRO A 26 11.34 -0.46 2.64
CA PRO A 26 10.28 0.55 2.60
C PRO A 26 8.89 -0.08 2.47
N SER A 27 8.71 -1.01 1.52
CA SER A 27 7.41 -1.62 1.23
C SER A 27 6.84 -2.55 2.31
N PHE A 28 7.70 -3.15 3.13
CA PHE A 28 7.28 -4.10 4.16
C PHE A 28 6.68 -3.44 5.40
N PHE A 29 7.07 -2.20 5.68
CA PHE A 29 6.59 -1.45 6.86
C PHE A 29 5.38 -0.57 6.57
N TYR A 30 4.89 -0.55 5.34
CA TYR A 30 3.72 0.25 5.00
C TYR A 30 2.44 -0.34 5.59
N PRO A 31 1.60 0.50 6.26
CA PRO A 31 0.29 0.07 6.71
C PRO A 31 -0.56 -0.42 5.53
N LYS A 32 -1.34 -1.48 5.79
CA LYS A 32 -2.29 -2.05 4.84
C LYS A 32 -3.69 -1.61 5.20
N PHE A 33 -4.44 -1.17 4.19
CA PHE A 33 -5.83 -0.77 4.30
C PHE A 33 -6.68 -1.68 3.43
N GLU A 34 -7.77 -2.14 4.01
CA GLU A 34 -8.80 -2.91 3.31
C GLU A 34 -10.04 -2.03 3.17
N ILE A 35 -10.53 -1.89 1.95
CA ILE A 35 -11.83 -1.29 1.66
C ILE A 35 -12.77 -2.43 1.31
N VAL A 36 -13.86 -2.55 2.04
CA VAL A 36 -14.89 -3.56 1.82
C VAL A 36 -16.13 -2.89 1.23
N ASN A 37 -16.58 -3.37 0.08
CA ASN A 37 -17.86 -2.99 -0.50
C ASN A 37 -18.92 -4.02 -0.13
N ASP A 38 -19.64 -3.76 0.96
CA ASP A 38 -20.76 -4.60 1.41
C ASP A 38 -22.08 -4.30 0.67
N SER A 39 -22.05 -3.43 -0.34
CA SER A 39 -23.23 -3.12 -1.12
C SER A 39 -23.44 -4.11 -2.28
N THR A 40 -24.65 -4.11 -2.83
CA THR A 40 -25.01 -4.90 -4.01
C THR A 40 -24.61 -4.25 -5.33
N GLU A 41 -23.99 -3.06 -5.29
CA GLU A 41 -23.60 -2.28 -6.45
C GLU A 41 -22.09 -2.05 -6.46
N SER A 42 -21.53 -1.84 -7.65
CA SER A 42 -20.12 -1.47 -7.75
C SER A 42 -19.93 -0.01 -7.32
N ILE A 43 -18.85 0.26 -6.60
CA ILE A 43 -18.48 1.61 -6.18
C ILE A 43 -17.10 1.95 -6.70
N PHE A 44 -16.87 3.21 -7.02
CA PHE A 44 -15.55 3.70 -7.38
C PHE A 44 -14.97 4.50 -6.22
N VAL A 45 -13.74 4.19 -5.82
CA VAL A 45 -13.14 4.77 -4.62
C VAL A 45 -11.85 5.52 -4.94
N VAL A 46 -11.71 6.70 -4.35
CA VAL A 46 -10.47 7.48 -4.31
C VAL A 46 -10.07 7.62 -2.85
N ALA A 47 -8.85 7.20 -2.54
CA ALA A 47 -8.23 7.42 -1.23
C ALA A 47 -7.41 8.72 -1.26
N GLU A 48 -7.57 9.56 -0.25
CA GLU A 48 -6.87 10.84 -0.09
C GLU A 48 -6.18 10.87 1.28
N TRP A 49 -4.90 11.24 1.31
CA TRP A 49 -4.14 11.44 2.55
C TRP A 49 -3.16 12.59 2.39
N ARG A 50 -3.05 13.46 3.40
CA ARG A 50 -2.25 14.70 3.34
C ARG A 50 -2.54 15.50 2.06
N ASN A 51 -1.60 15.48 1.10
CA ASN A 51 -1.67 16.15 -0.20
C ASN A 51 -1.56 15.16 -1.37
N GLU A 52 -1.75 13.87 -1.10
CA GLU A 52 -1.69 12.79 -2.07
C GLU A 52 -3.08 12.17 -2.24
N SER A 53 -3.33 11.66 -3.45
CA SER A 53 -4.52 10.88 -3.74
C SER A 53 -4.16 9.66 -4.57
N LYS A 54 -4.92 8.60 -4.37
CA LYS A 54 -4.82 7.37 -5.17
C LYS A 54 -6.20 6.92 -5.58
N GLU A 55 -6.32 6.76 -6.88
CA GLU A 55 -7.45 6.07 -7.47
C GLU A 55 -7.34 4.58 -7.13
N VAL A 56 -8.24 4.11 -6.26
CA VAL A 56 -8.37 2.69 -5.94
C VAL A 56 -9.06 1.96 -7.09
N GLY A 57 -9.98 2.66 -7.76
CA GLY A 57 -10.74 2.15 -8.89
C GLY A 57 -12.09 1.59 -8.47
N SER A 58 -12.65 0.74 -9.32
CA SER A 58 -13.94 0.09 -9.09
C SER A 58 -13.79 -1.10 -8.16
N ILE A 59 -14.59 -1.14 -7.10
CA ILE A 59 -14.71 -2.27 -6.17
C ILE A 59 -16.06 -2.93 -6.43
N GLU A 60 -16.02 -4.17 -6.91
CA GLU A 60 -17.20 -4.96 -7.24
C GLU A 60 -18.11 -5.18 -6.02
N PRO A 61 -19.41 -5.48 -6.22
CA PRO A 61 -20.32 -5.82 -5.14
C PRO A 61 -19.78 -6.95 -4.26
N MET A 62 -19.98 -6.84 -2.95
CA MET A 62 -19.60 -7.89 -1.98
C MET A 62 -18.12 -8.29 -2.05
N SER A 63 -17.24 -7.34 -2.39
CA SER A 63 -15.81 -7.59 -2.56
C SER A 63 -14.97 -6.61 -1.75
N SER A 64 -13.68 -6.91 -1.59
CA SER A 64 -12.75 -6.01 -0.93
C SER A 64 -11.50 -5.76 -1.77
N TYR A 65 -10.87 -4.62 -1.50
CA TYR A 65 -9.61 -4.23 -2.11
C TYR A 65 -8.61 -3.84 -1.03
N ILE A 66 -7.39 -4.38 -1.13
CA ILE A 66 -6.31 -4.14 -0.19
C ILE A 66 -5.20 -3.35 -0.85
N PHE A 67 -4.74 -2.29 -0.21
CA PHE A 67 -3.58 -1.52 -0.64
C PHE A 67 -2.72 -1.08 0.53
N SER A 68 -1.49 -0.65 0.21
CA SER A 68 -0.55 -0.08 1.16
C SER A 68 -0.25 1.37 0.78
N ILE A 69 -0.02 2.19 1.80
CA ILE A 69 0.42 3.58 1.65
C ILE A 69 1.70 3.81 2.42
N ASP A 70 2.61 4.59 1.84
CA ASP A 70 3.83 5.06 2.49
C ASP A 70 3.55 6.32 3.32
N ALA A 71 2.54 6.26 4.19
CA ALA A 71 2.16 7.40 5.01
C ALA A 71 1.42 6.98 6.28
N GLU A 72 1.91 7.48 7.42
CA GLU A 72 1.13 7.58 8.65
C GLU A 72 0.41 8.94 8.60
N ALA A 73 -0.85 8.90 8.13
CA ALA A 73 -1.66 10.09 7.97
C ALA A 73 -3.14 9.76 8.04
N ALA A 74 -3.92 10.74 8.51
CA ALA A 74 -5.37 10.72 8.44
C ALA A 74 -5.80 10.50 6.98
N MET A 75 -6.56 9.44 6.75
CA MET A 75 -7.04 9.06 5.44
C MET A 75 -8.52 9.39 5.30
N LYS A 76 -8.87 9.91 4.14
CA LYS A 76 -10.23 10.21 3.73
C LYS A 76 -10.53 9.41 2.47
N PHE A 77 -11.73 8.86 2.37
CA PHE A 77 -12.19 8.15 1.19
C PHE A 77 -13.31 8.93 0.52
N ARG A 78 -13.21 9.09 -0.80
CA ARG A 78 -14.32 9.55 -1.63
C ARG A 78 -14.86 8.37 -2.40
N VAL A 79 -16.15 8.12 -2.22
CA VAL A 79 -16.90 7.08 -2.92
C VAL A 79 -17.76 7.73 -3.99
N ILE A 80 -17.68 7.21 -5.21
CA ILE A 80 -18.51 7.59 -6.35
C ILE A 80 -19.40 6.39 -6.68
N TYR A 81 -20.71 6.55 -6.51
CA TYR A 81 -21.70 5.51 -6.80
C TYR A 81 -22.00 5.45 -8.30
N ALA A 82 -22.62 4.35 -8.75
CA ALA A 82 -22.99 4.15 -10.15
C ALA A 82 -23.93 5.23 -10.70
N ASP A 83 -24.75 5.85 -9.85
CA ASP A 83 -25.64 6.96 -10.20
C ASP A 83 -24.95 8.33 -10.23
N GLY A 84 -23.63 8.37 -10.00
CA GLY A 84 -22.81 9.58 -10.00
C GLY A 84 -22.86 10.37 -8.70
N ARG A 85 -23.62 9.94 -7.68
CA ARG A 85 -23.54 10.54 -6.35
C ARG A 85 -22.16 10.34 -5.76
N GLN A 86 -21.75 11.28 -4.93
CA GLN A 86 -20.47 11.23 -4.22
C GLN A 86 -20.72 11.30 -2.73
N ALA A 87 -19.98 10.51 -1.97
CA ALA A 87 -19.94 10.58 -0.52
C ALA A 87 -18.48 10.57 -0.06
N ASP A 88 -18.22 11.41 0.94
CA ASP A 88 -16.92 11.48 1.59
C ASP A 88 -17.01 10.78 2.95
N SER A 89 -16.00 9.98 3.30
CA SER A 89 -15.85 9.46 4.65
C SER A 89 -15.35 10.53 5.60
N GLU A 90 -15.52 10.29 6.90
CA GLU A 90 -14.73 10.98 7.92
C GLU A 90 -13.24 10.59 7.80
N GLN A 91 -12.36 11.38 8.42
CA GLN A 91 -10.95 11.07 8.49
C GLN A 91 -10.71 9.90 9.45
N ILE A 92 -9.98 8.89 8.97
CA ILE A 92 -9.60 7.69 9.70
C ILE A 92 -8.09 7.77 9.99
N TYR A 93 -7.69 7.58 11.24
CA TYR A 93 -6.31 7.67 11.73
C TYR A 93 -5.72 6.28 12.00
#